data_AF-A0A7S3MC44-F1
#
_entry.id   AF-A0A7S3MC44-F1
#
_cell.length_a   1.000
_cell.length_b   1.000
_cell.length_c   1.000
_cell.angle_alpha   90.00
_cell.angle_beta   90.00
_cell.angle_gamma   90.00
#
_symmetry.space_group_name_H-M   'P 1'
#
loop_
_entity.id
_entity.type
_entity.pdbx_description
1 polymer ?
#
loop_
_entity_poly.entity_id
_entity_poly.type
_entity_poly.pdbx_seq_one_letter_code
_entity_poly.pdbx_strand_id
1 'polypeptide(L)'
;DLSSSDEESSEFAFRGRSRSKGRSSRRSRREKPVPRWCDNYLQDLTTQQSLDPDSIFGPDVPPCELEAVFPEALWRTAGLGPAPKRRRGSSGNWTKDGLAKQEVLDYQQRMGQR
;
A
#
# COMPACT_ATOMS: atom_id res chain seq x y z
N ASP A 1 -13.38 -5.65 49.22
CA ASP A 1 -13.64 -6.84 48.40
C ASP A 1 -14.02 -6.41 47.00
N LEU A 2 -13.21 -6.58 45.95
CA LEU A 2 -12.56 -7.79 45.40
C LEU A 2 -13.55 -8.90 45.00
N SER A 3 -13.78 -9.01 43.69
CA SER A 3 -13.84 -10.24 42.85
C SER A 3 -14.76 -9.96 41.65
N SER A 4 -14.27 -9.90 40.40
CA SER A 4 -13.88 -11.04 39.52
C SER A 4 -15.05 -12.01 39.32
N SER A 5 -15.48 -12.45 38.14
CA SER A 5 -15.06 -12.40 36.73
C SER A 5 -16.39 -12.46 35.93
N ASP A 6 -16.51 -12.10 34.65
CA ASP A 6 -16.02 -12.90 33.54
C ASP A 6 -16.15 -12.08 32.26
N GLU A 7 -15.09 -12.17 31.48
CA GLU A 7 -15.02 -11.68 30.12
C GLU A 7 -16.00 -12.48 29.26
N GLU A 8 -17.11 -11.87 28.84
CA GLU A 8 -17.91 -12.44 27.77
C GLU A 8 -17.16 -12.23 26.47
N SER A 9 -16.29 -13.22 26.22
CA SER A 9 -15.50 -13.45 25.05
C SER A 9 -16.29 -13.09 23.81
N SER A 10 -15.72 -12.18 23.03
CA SER A 10 -16.15 -11.78 21.70
C SER A 10 -16.24 -13.00 20.79
N GLU A 11 -17.34 -13.74 20.88
CA GLU A 11 -17.72 -14.77 19.93
C GLU A 11 -18.34 -14.05 18.73
N PHE A 12 -17.48 -13.32 18.01
CA PHE A 12 -17.76 -12.84 16.67
C PHE A 12 -17.84 -14.07 15.77
N ALA A 13 -19.03 -14.63 15.70
CA ALA A 13 -19.38 -15.79 14.90
C ALA A 13 -18.84 -15.61 13.47
N PHE A 14 -17.72 -16.28 13.20
CA PHE A 14 -17.18 -16.53 11.87
C PHE A 14 -18.15 -17.48 11.15
N ARG A 15 -19.37 -17.01 10.87
CA ARG A 15 -20.29 -17.69 9.98
C ARG A 15 -19.66 -17.61 8.60
N GLY A 16 -19.02 -18.71 8.22
CA GLY A 16 -18.40 -18.92 6.92
C GLY A 16 -19.37 -18.57 5.81
N ARG A 17 -19.26 -17.36 5.28
CA ARG A 17 -19.73 -17.04 3.94
C ARG A 17 -18.88 -17.90 3.02
N SER A 18 -19.50 -18.94 2.47
CA SER A 18 -18.97 -19.78 1.40
C SER A 18 -18.26 -18.89 0.40
N ARG A 19 -16.93 -18.98 0.39
CA ARG A 19 -16.10 -18.39 -0.65
C ARG A 19 -16.57 -18.99 -1.96
N SER A 20 -17.35 -18.23 -2.72
CA SER A 20 -17.47 -18.47 -4.15
C SER A 20 -16.04 -18.57 -4.67
N LYS A 21 -15.68 -19.75 -5.17
CA LYS A 21 -14.36 -20.02 -5.73
C LYS A 21 -14.20 -19.17 -6.98
N GLY A 22 -13.84 -17.91 -6.81
CA GLY A 22 -13.17 -17.15 -7.86
C GLY A 22 -11.95 -17.97 -8.25
N ARG A 23 -11.96 -18.50 -9.48
CA ARG A 23 -10.83 -19.20 -10.10
C ARG A 23 -9.69 -18.19 -10.30
N SER A 24 -9.08 -17.73 -9.22
CA SER A 24 -7.83 -17.00 -9.25
C SER A 24 -6.71 -18.04 -9.33
N SER A 25 -6.10 -18.11 -10.50
CA SER A 25 -5.04 -19.03 -10.91
C SER A 25 -3.77 -18.87 -10.08
N ARG A 26 -3.79 -19.33 -8.82
CA ARG A 26 -2.53 -19.57 -8.07
C ARG A 26 -1.57 -20.50 -8.84
N ARG A 27 -2.08 -21.24 -9.83
CA ARG A 27 -1.31 -22.11 -10.73
C ARG A 27 -0.51 -21.37 -11.82
N SER A 28 -0.94 -20.20 -12.31
CA SER A 28 -0.29 -19.57 -13.49
C SER A 28 0.77 -18.50 -13.20
N ARG A 29 1.10 -18.23 -11.91
CA ARG A 29 2.21 -17.33 -11.58
C ARG A 29 3.58 -17.99 -11.70
N ARG A 30 3.65 -19.33 -11.60
CA ARG A 30 4.90 -20.11 -11.71
C ARG A 30 5.38 -20.28 -13.16
N GLU A 31 4.55 -19.92 -14.14
CA GLU A 31 4.78 -20.17 -15.56
C GLU A 31 5.31 -18.94 -16.31
N LYS A 32 5.37 -17.77 -15.65
CA LYS A 32 5.94 -16.58 -16.28
C LYS A 32 7.47 -16.69 -16.26
N PRO A 33 8.14 -16.72 -17.42
CA PRO A 33 9.60 -16.74 -17.46
C PRO A 33 10.14 -15.45 -16.82
N VAL A 34 11.25 -15.58 -16.10
CA VAL A 34 11.95 -14.41 -15.55
C VAL A 34 12.48 -13.57 -16.73
N PRO A 35 12.17 -12.27 -16.78
CA PRO A 35 12.72 -11.40 -17.80
C PRO A 35 14.24 -11.30 -17.71
N ARG A 36 14.93 -11.26 -18.86
CA ARG A 36 16.41 -11.20 -18.91
C ARG A 36 17.02 -9.99 -18.20
N TRP A 37 16.31 -8.87 -18.09
CA TRP A 37 16.82 -7.71 -17.34
C TRP A 37 16.94 -8.00 -15.84
N CYS A 38 16.32 -9.06 -15.32
CA CYS A 38 16.51 -9.48 -13.94
C CYS A 38 17.82 -10.26 -13.74
N ASP A 39 18.50 -10.71 -14.80
CA ASP A 39 19.68 -11.59 -14.70
C ASP A 39 20.86 -10.90 -13.99
N ASN A 40 21.02 -9.58 -14.20
CA ASN A 40 22.13 -8.77 -13.66
C ASN A 40 21.67 -7.71 -12.65
N TYR A 41 20.53 -7.93 -11.97
CA TYR A 41 19.89 -6.90 -11.16
C TYR A 41 20.81 -6.27 -10.08
N LEU A 42 21.79 -7.01 -9.55
CA LEU A 42 22.75 -6.46 -8.57
C LEU A 42 23.67 -5.39 -9.19
N GLN A 43 24.08 -5.58 -10.45
CA GLN A 43 24.89 -4.61 -11.18
C GLN A 43 24.04 -3.38 -11.53
N ASP A 44 22.79 -3.62 -11.95
CA ASP A 44 21.83 -2.56 -12.25
C ASP A 44 21.52 -1.71 -11.00
N LEU A 45 21.31 -2.35 -9.84
CA LEU A 45 21.09 -1.65 -8.56
C LEU A 45 22.27 -0.77 -8.17
N THR A 46 23.49 -1.26 -8.39
CA THR A 46 24.71 -0.46 -8.12
C THR A 46 24.74 0.80 -9.00
N THR A 47 24.32 0.67 -10.26
CA THR A 47 24.23 1.80 -11.19
C THR A 47 23.08 2.75 -10.84
N GLN A 48 21.95 2.22 -10.35
CA GLN A 48 20.79 3.00 -9.95
C GLN A 48 21.01 3.82 -8.66
N GLN A 49 22.02 3.47 -7.84
CA GLN A 49 22.27 4.14 -6.56
C GLN A 49 22.51 5.66 -6.71
N SER A 50 23.12 6.10 -7.81
CA SER A 50 23.40 7.52 -8.05
C SER A 50 22.24 8.27 -8.71
N LEU A 51 21.15 7.59 -9.09
CA LEU A 51 20.01 8.23 -9.73
C LEU A 51 19.16 8.96 -8.70
N ASP A 52 18.77 10.18 -9.04
CA ASP A 52 17.84 10.96 -8.24
C ASP A 52 16.39 10.56 -8.61
N PRO A 53 15.63 9.91 -7.70
CA PRO A 53 14.25 9.52 -7.98
C PRO A 53 13.34 10.73 -8.20
N ASP A 54 13.60 11.88 -7.56
CA ASP A 54 12.74 13.06 -7.67
C ASP A 54 12.87 13.69 -9.08
N SER A 55 14.05 13.55 -9.71
CA SER A 55 14.24 13.95 -11.11
C SER A 55 13.47 13.09 -12.12
N ILE A 56 13.15 11.84 -11.76
CA ILE A 56 12.49 10.87 -12.64
C ILE A 56 10.98 10.87 -12.42
N PHE A 57 10.54 10.81 -11.16
CA PHE A 57 9.14 10.66 -10.78
C PHE A 57 8.49 11.98 -10.36
N GLY A 58 9.29 13.03 -10.20
CA GLY A 58 8.87 14.30 -9.62
C GLY A 58 8.99 14.31 -8.09
N PRO A 59 8.99 15.49 -7.48
CA PRO A 59 9.17 15.67 -6.03
C PRO A 59 7.92 15.37 -5.20
N ASP A 60 6.77 15.13 -5.83
CA ASP A 60 5.50 14.91 -5.14
C ASP A 60 4.75 13.72 -5.72
N VAL A 61 4.21 12.88 -4.83
CA VAL A 61 3.39 11.72 -5.19
C VAL A 61 1.92 12.13 -5.05
N PRO A 62 1.13 12.08 -6.13
CA PRO A 62 -0.26 12.51 -6.09
C PRO A 62 -1.08 11.78 -5.01
N PRO A 63 -2.06 12.46 -4.37
CA PRO A 63 -2.92 11.82 -3.40
C PRO A 63 -3.72 10.68 -4.04
N CYS A 64 -3.86 9.57 -3.31
CA CYS A 64 -4.65 8.44 -3.77
C CYS A 64 -6.16 8.70 -3.58
N GLU A 65 -6.82 9.12 -4.66
CA GLU A 65 -8.26 9.35 -4.70
C GLU A 65 -9.04 8.04 -4.84
N LEU A 66 -9.49 7.49 -3.70
CA LEU A 66 -10.19 6.20 -3.68
C LEU A 66 -11.46 6.17 -4.54
N GLU A 67 -12.16 7.29 -4.68
CA GLU A 67 -13.38 7.37 -5.50
C GLU A 67 -13.08 7.29 -7.01
N ALA A 68 -11.91 7.79 -7.43
CA ALA A 68 -11.46 7.69 -8.81
C ALA A 68 -10.99 6.25 -9.14
N VAL A 69 -10.31 5.60 -8.20
CA VAL A 69 -9.79 4.24 -8.37
C VAL A 69 -10.90 3.17 -8.21
N PHE A 70 -11.80 3.37 -7.26
CA PHE A 70 -12.88 2.44 -6.92
C PHE A 70 -14.25 3.12 -6.95
N PRO A 71 -14.72 3.56 -8.12
CA PRO A 71 -15.99 4.25 -8.23
C PRO A 71 -17.15 3.36 -7.79
N GLU A 72 -18.19 3.98 -7.25
CA GLU A 72 -19.42 3.33 -6.75
C GLU A 72 -20.03 2.33 -7.76
N ALA A 73 -19.88 2.60 -9.06
CA ALA A 73 -20.32 1.71 -10.14
C ALA A 73 -19.69 0.31 -10.03
N LEU A 74 -18.41 0.22 -9.68
CA LEU A 74 -17.73 -1.08 -9.52
C LEU A 74 -18.31 -1.87 -8.34
N TRP A 75 -18.63 -1.21 -7.23
CA TRP A 75 -19.25 -1.86 -6.07
C TRP A 75 -20.62 -2.44 -6.41
N ARG A 76 -21.44 -1.68 -7.16
CA ARG A 76 -22.74 -2.15 -7.66
C ARG A 76 -22.60 -3.35 -8.59
N THR A 77 -21.67 -3.31 -9.55
CA THR A 77 -21.43 -4.45 -10.46
C THR A 77 -20.94 -5.70 -9.75
N ALA A 78 -20.23 -5.55 -8.62
CA ALA A 78 -19.79 -6.66 -7.79
C ALA A 78 -20.88 -7.21 -6.86
N GLY A 79 -22.10 -6.67 -6.90
CA GLY A 79 -23.19 -7.04 -5.98
C GLY A 79 -22.90 -6.68 -4.52
N LEU A 80 -21.99 -5.73 -4.29
CA LEU A 80 -21.67 -5.20 -2.98
C LEU A 80 -22.52 -3.94 -2.71
N GLY A 81 -22.77 -3.68 -1.43
CA GLY A 81 -23.40 -2.42 -1.00
C GLY A 81 -22.51 -1.20 -1.29
N PRO A 82 -22.92 0.00 -0.84
CA PRO A 82 -22.14 1.22 -1.07
C PRO A 82 -20.73 1.09 -0.50
N ALA A 83 -19.77 1.76 -1.15
CA ALA A 83 -18.38 1.71 -0.74
C ALA A 83 -18.23 2.17 0.73
N PRO A 84 -17.46 1.45 1.57
CA PRO A 84 -17.27 1.85 2.96
C PRO A 84 -16.36 3.09 3.05
N LYS A 85 -16.98 4.28 3.17
CA LYS A 85 -16.28 5.56 3.33
C LYS A 85 -15.94 5.79 4.81
N ARG A 86 -14.83 5.20 5.27
CA ARG A 86 -14.36 5.41 6.66
C ARG A 86 -13.61 6.74 6.76
N ARG A 87 -14.02 7.59 7.71
CA ARG A 87 -13.24 8.79 8.04
C ARG A 87 -11.89 8.36 8.61
N ARG A 88 -10.79 8.91 8.07
CA ARG A 88 -9.44 8.62 8.58
C ARG A 88 -9.27 9.23 9.97
N GLY A 89 -8.54 8.52 10.83
CA GLY A 89 -8.09 9.01 12.13
C GLY A 89 -6.71 9.67 12.03
N SER A 90 -5.93 9.60 13.11
CA SER A 90 -4.55 10.12 13.16
C SER A 90 -3.63 9.54 12.08
N SER A 91 -3.90 8.32 11.59
CA SER A 91 -3.13 7.68 10.51
C SER A 91 -3.17 8.40 9.16
N GLY A 92 -4.07 9.36 8.96
CA GLY A 92 -4.09 10.23 7.79
C GLY A 92 -3.32 11.54 7.96
N ASN A 93 -2.83 11.85 9.17
CA ASN A 93 -2.16 13.11 9.47
C ASN A 93 -0.65 12.89 9.69
N TRP A 94 0.13 13.16 8.65
CA TRP A 94 1.59 13.00 8.64
C TRP A 94 2.36 14.30 8.92
N THR A 95 1.69 15.37 9.34
CA THR A 95 2.31 16.70 9.52
C THR A 95 3.48 16.73 10.50
N LYS A 96 3.53 15.81 11.46
CA LYS A 96 4.61 15.69 12.45
C LYS A 96 5.69 14.68 12.08
N ASP A 97 5.34 13.69 11.25
CA ASP A 97 6.20 12.56 10.92
C ASP A 97 6.87 12.72 9.54
N GLY A 98 6.43 13.69 8.75
CA GLY A 98 7.05 14.00 7.46
C GLY A 98 8.42 14.64 7.61
N LEU A 99 9.28 14.40 6.61
CA LEU A 99 10.60 15.03 6.53
C LEU A 99 10.46 16.56 6.43
N ALA A 100 11.27 17.27 7.19
CA ALA A 100 11.42 18.71 7.06
C ALA A 100 12.20 19.05 5.79
N LYS A 101 11.96 20.25 5.23
CA LYS A 101 12.67 20.73 4.04
C LYS A 101 14.20 20.68 4.19
N GLN A 102 14.69 20.98 5.39
CA GLN A 102 16.13 20.92 5.67
C GLN A 102 16.68 19.50 5.58
N GLU A 103 15.93 18.50 6.07
CA GLU A 103 16.36 17.10 6.02
C GLU A 103 16.42 16.58 4.58
N VAL A 104 15.47 17.02 3.73
CA VAL A 104 15.47 16.72 2.30
C VAL A 104 16.70 17.32 1.61
N LEU A 105 16.98 18.61 1.87
CA LEU A 105 18.15 19.30 1.30
C LEU A 105 19.47 18.67 1.75
N ASP A 106 19.60 18.37 3.05
CA ASP A 106 20.79 17.72 3.60
C ASP A 106 21.01 16.34 2.98
N TYR A 107 19.94 15.58 2.74
CA TYR A 107 20.00 14.28 2.06
C TYR A 107 20.44 14.44 0.60
N GLN A 108 19.81 15.34 -0.16
CA GLN A 108 20.18 15.61 -1.56
C GLN A 108 21.64 16.01 -1.68
N GLN A 109 22.14 16.87 -0.77
CA GLN A 109 23.55 17.27 -0.74
C GLN A 109 24.49 16.09 -0.50
N ARG A 110 24.17 15.18 0.44
CA ARG A 110 24.97 13.97 0.72
C ARG A 110 25.00 13.01 -0.48
N MET A 111 23.90 12.95 -1.23
CA MET A 111 23.76 12.09 -2.41
C MET A 111 24.30 12.74 -3.69
N GLY A 112 24.69 14.02 -3.66
CA GLY A 112 25.12 14.77 -4.84
C GLY A 112 23.99 15.09 -5.83
N GLN A 113 22.76 15.15 -5.33
CA GLN A 113 21.52 15.40 -6.07
C GLN A 113 21.18 16.91 -6.00
N ARG A 114 20.43 17.43 -6.97
CA ARG A 114 20.24 18.87 -7.19
C ARG A 114 18.83 19.34 -6.93
#